data_AF-A0A7Y6PP77-F1
#
_entry.id   AF-A0A7Y6PP77-F1
#
_cell.length_a   1.000
_cell.length_b   1.000
_cell.length_c   1.000
_cell.angle_alpha   90.00
_cell.angle_beta   90.00
_cell.angle_gamma   90.00
#
_symmetry.space_group_name_H-M   'P 1'
#
loop_
_entity.id
_entity.type
_entity.pdbx_description
1 polymer ?
#
loop_
_entity_poly.entity_id
_entity_poly.type
_entity_poly.pdbx_seq_one_letter_code
_entity_poly.pdbx_strand_id
1 'polypeptide(L)'
;MKIRRDHKIAAATAVLAIGVPIGAAIVVDRRTQDLADHLGTAGDVPAQIGSVDADLTGTIRLSGVALGDMIAADQIEASVALDSLLAGQVSADEIRVAGPHLSISIDRDGDSDLARLVRRLAHTGPRTRGPTRSRVRRIVVSSGTLTAKIAGVGEIAADSVELVPDEGGVRVITGPLRVRGAGGPLRGELVMARSAAELSLPHARFGRVLGVAGTGKLVLGDRTIGVRDVAIGRLSADGNLDMRGFLDDG
;
A
#
# COMPACT_ATOMS: atom_id res chain seq x y z
N MET A 1 49.36 40.86 5.32
CA MET A 1 49.21 39.40 5.51
C MET A 1 47.75 38.90 5.65
N LYS A 2 46.72 39.65 5.22
CA LYS A 2 45.29 39.25 5.32
C LYS A 2 44.85 38.23 4.25
N ILE A 3 45.36 38.34 3.03
CA ILE A 3 44.94 37.54 1.86
C ILE A 3 45.08 36.01 2.07
N ARG A 4 46.07 35.55 2.85
CA ARG A 4 46.32 34.11 3.10
C ARG A 4 45.32 33.44 4.03
N ARG A 5 44.62 34.20 4.89
CA ARG A 5 43.59 33.66 5.81
C ARG A 5 42.27 33.44 5.07
N ASP A 6 41.90 34.38 4.20
CA ASP A 6 40.66 34.34 3.45
C ASP A 6 40.61 33.14 2.48
N HIS A 7 41.74 32.80 1.85
CA HIS A 7 41.84 31.62 0.98
C HIS A 7 41.69 30.30 1.74
N LYS A 8 42.15 30.22 3.00
CA LYS A 8 42.00 29.01 3.82
C LYS A 8 40.56 28.84 4.30
N ILE A 9 39.89 29.92 4.65
CA ILE A 9 38.48 29.90 5.03
C ILE A 9 37.63 29.53 3.81
N ALA A 10 37.86 30.17 2.66
CA ALA A 10 37.16 29.85 1.42
C ALA A 10 37.36 28.38 0.99
N ALA A 11 38.59 27.86 1.08
CA ALA A 11 38.86 26.46 0.78
C ALA A 11 38.17 25.50 1.77
N ALA A 12 38.19 25.81 3.08
CA ALA A 12 37.49 25.00 4.08
C ALA A 12 35.96 25.02 3.87
N THR A 13 35.39 26.20 3.57
CA THR A 13 33.97 26.34 3.25
C THR A 13 33.61 25.57 1.98
N ALA A 14 34.43 25.62 0.93
CA ALA A 14 34.19 24.87 -0.31
C ALA A 14 34.26 23.35 -0.08
N VAL A 15 35.25 22.87 0.68
CA VAL A 15 35.37 21.45 1.04
C VAL A 15 34.18 20.99 1.89
N LEU A 16 33.72 21.80 2.84
CA LEU A 16 32.54 21.47 3.65
C LEU A 16 31.25 21.51 2.83
N ALA A 17 31.08 22.52 1.97
CA ALA A 17 29.89 22.69 1.14
C ALA A 17 29.70 21.56 0.13
N ILE A 18 30.78 20.87 -0.27
CA ILE A 18 30.74 19.72 -1.19
C ILE A 18 30.84 18.39 -0.45
N GLY A 19 31.78 18.29 0.49
CA GLY A 19 32.09 17.05 1.21
C GLY A 19 30.98 16.63 2.17
N VAL A 20 30.31 17.58 2.84
CA VAL A 20 29.21 17.25 3.77
C VAL A 20 28.01 16.68 3.01
N PRO A 21 27.49 17.30 1.92
CA PRO A 21 26.40 16.70 1.16
C PRO A 21 26.74 15.34 0.55
N ILE A 22 27.95 15.16 0.00
CA ILE A 22 28.38 13.87 -0.55
C ILE A 22 28.46 12.80 0.54
N GLY A 23 29.07 13.12 1.68
CA GLY A 23 29.18 12.20 2.81
C GLY A 23 27.80 11.81 3.36
N ALA A 24 26.90 12.79 3.50
CA ALA A 24 25.52 12.54 3.91
C ALA A 24 24.78 11.64 2.91
N ALA A 25 24.91 11.91 1.59
CA ALA A 25 24.31 11.09 0.55
C ALA A 25 24.77 9.63 0.60
N ILE A 26 26.07 9.38 0.79
CA ILE A 26 26.63 8.02 0.92
C ILE A 26 26.08 7.31 2.16
N VAL A 27 25.95 8.02 3.29
CA VAL A 27 25.40 7.44 4.52
C VAL A 27 23.92 7.11 4.35
N VAL A 28 23.14 8.00 3.74
CA VAL A 28 21.71 7.77 3.45
C VAL A 28 21.53 6.58 2.51
N ASP A 29 22.32 6.49 1.45
CA ASP A 29 22.28 5.37 0.50
C ASP A 29 22.56 4.02 1.18
N ARG A 30 23.62 3.94 1.98
CA ARG A 30 23.93 2.72 2.76
C ARG A 30 22.82 2.35 3.73
N ARG A 31 22.29 3.33 4.48
CA ARG A 31 21.17 3.09 5.41
C ARG A 31 19.91 2.65 4.69
N THR A 32 19.70 3.11 3.47
CA THR A 32 18.59 2.69 2.62
C THR A 32 18.76 1.25 2.18
N GLN A 33 19.96 0.85 1.76
CA GLN A 33 20.28 -0.53 1.40
C GLN A 33 20.11 -1.46 2.62
N ASP A 34 20.66 -1.09 3.78
CA ASP A 34 20.48 -1.83 5.03
C ASP A 34 18.98 -1.99 5.40
N LEU A 35 18.18 -0.93 5.17
CA LEU A 35 16.74 -0.95 5.41
C LEU A 35 16.03 -1.90 4.44
N ALA A 36 16.37 -1.86 3.15
CA ALA A 36 15.83 -2.78 2.16
C ALA A 36 16.17 -4.23 2.55
N ASP A 37 17.44 -4.52 2.86
CA ASP A 37 17.88 -5.86 3.29
C ASP A 37 17.14 -6.33 4.56
N HIS A 38 16.96 -5.42 5.52
CA HIS A 38 16.22 -5.72 6.74
C HIS A 38 14.74 -6.01 6.47
N LEU A 39 14.07 -5.19 5.67
CA LEU A 39 12.67 -5.38 5.28
C LEU A 39 12.50 -6.69 4.51
N GLY A 40 13.43 -6.99 3.60
CA GLY A 40 13.40 -8.20 2.82
C GLY A 40 13.59 -9.45 3.69
N THR A 41 14.54 -9.40 4.62
CA THR A 41 14.76 -10.45 5.61
C THR A 41 13.55 -10.64 6.53
N ALA A 42 12.94 -9.55 7.01
CA ALA A 42 11.79 -9.60 7.90
C ALA A 42 10.52 -10.11 7.19
N GLY A 43 10.36 -9.80 5.90
CA GLY A 43 9.25 -10.22 5.07
C GLY A 43 9.41 -11.61 4.43
N ASP A 44 10.64 -12.13 4.42
CA ASP A 44 11.08 -13.30 3.64
C ASP A 44 10.79 -13.14 2.14
N VAL A 45 11.09 -11.95 1.61
CA VAL A 45 10.89 -11.56 0.22
C VAL A 45 11.96 -10.55 -0.21
N PRO A 46 12.37 -10.46 -1.48
CA PRO A 46 13.29 -9.41 -1.93
C PRO A 46 12.70 -8.03 -1.66
N ALA A 47 13.48 -7.06 -1.21
CA ALA A 47 13.04 -5.68 -1.09
C ALA A 47 13.99 -4.78 -1.89
N GLN A 48 13.42 -3.75 -2.52
CA GLN A 48 14.16 -2.79 -3.30
C GLN A 48 13.66 -1.38 -2.98
N ILE A 49 14.60 -0.44 -2.86
CA ILE A 49 14.33 0.99 -2.79
C ILE A 49 15.23 1.63 -3.85
N GLY A 50 14.64 2.24 -4.88
CA GLY A 50 15.39 2.80 -6.01
C GLY A 50 16.21 4.03 -5.62
N SER A 51 15.58 5.00 -4.95
CA SER A 51 16.27 6.19 -4.43
C SER A 51 15.62 6.72 -3.17
N VAL A 52 16.40 7.51 -2.42
CA VAL A 52 15.92 8.23 -1.23
C VAL A 52 16.32 9.69 -1.33
N ASP A 53 15.34 10.55 -1.11
CA ASP A 53 15.51 11.98 -0.94
C ASP A 53 15.05 12.35 0.48
N ALA A 54 15.80 13.21 1.14
CA ALA A 54 15.49 13.69 2.48
C ALA A 54 15.64 15.20 2.49
N ASP A 55 14.53 15.90 2.69
CA ASP A 55 14.54 17.35 2.71
C ASP A 55 14.83 17.90 4.12
N LEU A 56 15.19 19.18 4.16
CA LEU A 56 15.44 19.91 5.41
C LEU A 56 14.17 20.16 6.23
N THR A 57 12.99 19.90 5.67
CA THR A 57 11.69 20.04 6.36
C THR A 57 11.30 18.77 7.10
N GLY A 58 12.12 17.70 7.04
CA GLY A 58 11.84 16.44 7.70
C GLY A 58 10.96 15.50 6.88
N THR A 59 10.85 15.74 5.57
CA THR A 59 10.21 14.82 4.63
C THR A 59 11.24 13.86 4.07
N ILE A 60 10.95 12.57 4.14
CA ILE A 60 11.73 11.50 3.52
C ILE A 60 10.90 10.92 2.39
N ARG A 61 11.47 10.89 1.19
CA ARG A 61 10.86 10.35 -0.01
C ARG A 61 11.65 9.17 -0.52
N LEU A 62 11.01 8.02 -0.59
CA LEU A 62 11.52 6.81 -1.22
C LEU A 62 10.90 6.73 -2.62
N SER A 63 11.69 6.42 -3.65
CA SER A 63 11.19 6.22 -5.01
C SER A 63 11.52 4.82 -5.51
N GLY A 64 10.63 4.24 -6.31
CA GLY A 64 10.79 2.89 -6.85
C GLY A 64 10.91 1.85 -5.73
N VAL A 65 9.92 1.84 -4.82
CA VAL A 65 9.89 0.89 -3.71
C VAL A 65 9.22 -0.39 -4.18
N ALA A 66 9.84 -1.54 -3.94
CA ALA A 66 9.25 -2.83 -4.21
C ALA A 66 9.54 -3.82 -3.08
N LEU A 67 8.59 -4.71 -2.82
CA LEU A 67 8.68 -5.79 -1.85
C LEU A 67 8.15 -7.07 -2.50
N GLY A 68 9.07 -7.83 -3.06
CA GLY A 68 8.83 -8.95 -3.97
C GLY A 68 8.03 -8.51 -5.19
N ASP A 69 7.20 -9.43 -5.69
CA ASP A 69 6.24 -9.15 -6.76
C ASP A 69 4.88 -8.67 -6.22
N MET A 70 4.75 -8.57 -4.89
CA MET A 70 3.48 -8.35 -4.19
C MET A 70 3.14 -6.87 -4.03
N ILE A 71 4.14 -6.05 -3.70
CA ILE A 71 3.94 -4.63 -3.42
C ILE A 71 4.99 -3.86 -4.18
N ALA A 72 4.55 -2.91 -5.00
CA ALA A 72 5.40 -1.86 -5.54
C ALA A 72 4.72 -0.50 -5.33
N ALA A 73 5.52 0.56 -5.29
CA ALA A 73 5.04 1.93 -5.27
C ALA A 73 6.04 2.81 -6.01
N ASP A 74 5.53 3.71 -6.83
CA ASP A 74 6.36 4.71 -7.51
C ASP A 74 7.07 5.58 -6.50
N GLN A 75 6.34 5.98 -5.44
CA GLN A 75 6.86 6.85 -4.40
C GLN A 75 6.17 6.61 -3.05
N ILE A 76 6.97 6.62 -1.99
CA ILE A 76 6.51 6.68 -0.60
C ILE A 76 7.13 7.91 0.05
N GLU A 77 6.30 8.81 0.55
CA GLU A 77 6.72 10.01 1.26
C GLU A 77 6.29 9.91 2.72
N ALA A 78 7.23 10.10 3.64
CA ALA A 78 6.96 10.17 5.07
C ALA A 78 7.34 11.57 5.56
N SER A 79 6.37 12.28 6.13
CA SER A 79 6.57 13.62 6.67
C SER A 79 6.56 13.57 8.20
N VAL A 80 7.54 14.22 8.82
CA VAL A 80 7.62 14.40 10.27
C VAL A 80 7.15 15.81 10.61
N ALA A 81 6.22 15.97 11.55
CA ALA A 81 5.80 17.30 11.98
C ALA A 81 6.95 18.00 12.72
N LEU A 82 7.06 19.32 12.52
CA LEU A 82 8.09 20.14 13.15
C LEU A 82 8.03 20.04 14.69
N ASP A 83 6.81 19.98 15.26
CA ASP A 83 6.63 19.82 16.71
C ASP A 83 7.24 18.50 17.23
N SER A 84 7.13 17.41 16.45
CA SER A 84 7.75 16.11 16.76
C SER A 84 9.27 16.22 16.71
N LEU A 85 9.83 16.88 15.68
CA LEU A 85 11.28 17.13 15.56
C LEU A 85 11.82 17.98 16.71
N LEU A 86 11.11 19.06 17.08
CA LEU A 86 11.48 19.94 18.18
C LEU A 86 11.39 19.24 19.54
N ALA A 87 10.49 18.26 19.69
CA ALA A 87 10.41 17.39 20.85
C ALA A 87 11.46 16.27 20.87
N GLY A 88 12.35 16.20 19.87
CA GLY A 88 13.35 15.14 19.72
C GLY A 88 12.76 13.78 19.37
N GLN A 89 11.51 13.75 18.86
CA GLN A 89 10.81 12.54 18.46
C GLN A 89 10.75 12.46 16.93
N VAL A 90 11.36 11.43 16.36
CA VAL A 90 11.25 11.14 14.93
C VAL A 90 10.11 10.15 14.74
N SER A 91 8.91 10.65 14.43
CA SER A 91 7.76 9.82 14.06
C SER A 91 7.15 10.31 12.76
N ALA A 92 6.89 9.41 11.82
CA ALA A 92 6.14 9.75 10.61
C ALA A 92 4.70 10.12 10.99
N ASP A 93 4.37 11.40 10.95
CA ASP A 93 3.03 11.91 11.24
C ASP A 93 2.09 11.63 10.07
N GLU A 94 2.61 11.74 8.84
CA GLU A 94 1.87 11.47 7.61
C GLU A 94 2.72 10.60 6.67
N ILE A 95 2.09 9.60 6.07
CA ILE A 95 2.69 8.77 5.02
C ILE A 95 1.83 8.91 3.78
N ARG A 96 2.44 9.33 2.67
CA ARG A 96 1.80 9.38 1.34
C ARG A 96 2.39 8.28 0.46
N VAL A 97 1.53 7.52 -0.20
CA VAL A 97 1.95 6.49 -1.14
C VAL A 97 1.33 6.82 -2.50
N ALA A 98 2.18 7.07 -3.49
CA ALA A 98 1.76 7.37 -4.85
C ALA A 98 1.96 6.14 -5.74
N GLY A 99 0.94 5.84 -6.56
CA GLY A 99 0.98 4.73 -7.51
C GLY A 99 1.29 3.37 -6.89
N PRO A 100 0.65 2.94 -5.78
CA PRO A 100 0.91 1.60 -5.29
C PRO A 100 0.32 0.55 -6.22
N HIS A 101 1.11 -0.46 -6.50
CA HIS A 101 0.73 -1.66 -7.20
C HIS A 101 0.74 -2.82 -6.21
N LEU A 102 -0.43 -3.36 -5.89
CA LEU A 102 -0.56 -4.54 -5.03
C LEU A 102 -0.99 -5.73 -5.87
N SER A 103 -0.28 -6.85 -5.74
CA SER A 103 -0.62 -8.14 -6.33
C SER A 103 -0.71 -9.17 -5.20
N ILE A 104 -1.92 -9.64 -4.92
CA ILE A 104 -2.23 -10.53 -3.80
C ILE A 104 -2.64 -11.89 -4.36
N SER A 105 -2.09 -12.95 -3.79
CA SER A 105 -2.52 -14.33 -4.07
C SER A 105 -3.22 -14.90 -2.84
N ILE A 106 -4.44 -15.41 -3.05
CA ILE A 106 -5.28 -16.02 -2.03
C ILE A 106 -5.41 -17.50 -2.38
N ASP A 107 -5.03 -18.38 -1.47
CA ASP A 107 -5.14 -19.82 -1.68
C ASP A 107 -6.58 -20.35 -1.47
N ARG A 108 -6.75 -21.67 -1.59
CA ARG A 108 -8.07 -22.31 -1.47
C ARG A 108 -8.61 -22.29 -0.03
N ASP A 109 -7.73 -22.12 0.96
CA ASP A 109 -8.10 -22.03 2.38
C ASP A 109 -8.45 -20.57 2.76
N GLY A 110 -8.33 -19.64 1.80
CA GLY A 110 -8.59 -18.22 1.98
C GLY A 110 -7.43 -17.48 2.64
N ASP A 111 -6.26 -18.10 2.78
CA ASP A 111 -5.07 -17.45 3.32
C ASP A 111 -4.33 -16.69 2.22
N SER A 112 -4.00 -15.43 2.49
CA SER A 112 -3.34 -14.56 1.53
C SER A 112 -1.85 -14.42 1.80
N ASP A 113 -1.06 -14.32 0.73
CA ASP A 113 0.36 -13.98 0.82
C ASP A 113 0.61 -12.65 1.54
N LEU A 114 -0.26 -11.65 1.33
CA LEU A 114 -0.25 -10.39 2.06
C LEU A 114 -0.49 -10.59 3.56
N ALA A 115 -1.47 -11.39 3.96
CA ALA A 115 -1.71 -11.67 5.38
C ALA A 115 -0.52 -12.41 6.00
N ARG A 116 0.11 -13.35 5.29
CA ARG A 116 1.35 -14.01 5.74
C ARG A 116 2.47 -12.99 5.94
N LEU A 117 2.69 -12.11 4.97
CA LEU A 117 3.69 -11.04 5.04
C LEU A 117 3.45 -10.12 6.24
N VAL A 118 2.22 -9.60 6.39
CA VAL A 118 1.84 -8.73 7.51
C VAL A 118 2.05 -9.44 8.85
N ARG A 119 1.66 -10.72 8.95
CA ARG A 119 1.93 -11.53 10.15
C ARG A 119 3.43 -11.62 10.42
N ARG A 120 4.27 -11.97 9.43
CA ARG A 120 5.73 -12.04 9.61
C ARG A 120 6.31 -10.72 10.10
N LEU A 121 5.99 -9.62 9.43
CA LEU A 121 6.45 -8.28 9.82
C LEU A 121 6.01 -7.89 11.24
N ALA A 122 4.77 -8.23 11.62
CA ALA A 122 4.26 -7.98 12.97
C ALA A 122 4.99 -8.78 14.06
N HIS A 123 5.55 -9.96 13.74
CA HIS A 123 6.32 -10.76 14.70
C HIS A 123 7.78 -10.29 14.82
N THR A 124 8.35 -9.74 13.74
CA THR A 124 9.74 -9.25 13.70
C THR A 124 9.89 -7.82 14.27
N GLY A 125 8.78 -7.07 14.37
CA GLY A 125 8.79 -5.71 14.88
C GLY A 125 9.38 -5.60 16.31
N PRO A 126 10.16 -4.55 16.61
CA PRO A 126 10.69 -4.34 17.96
C PRO A 126 9.53 -4.29 18.95
N ARG A 127 9.56 -5.17 19.96
CA ARG A 127 8.64 -5.12 21.12
C ARG A 127 8.94 -3.86 21.91
N THR A 128 8.37 -2.72 21.51
CA THR A 128 8.53 -1.45 22.20
C THR A 128 7.93 -1.57 23.60
N ARG A 129 8.77 -1.82 24.60
CA ARG A 129 8.42 -1.76 26.02
C ARG A 129 8.30 -0.29 26.41
N GLY A 130 7.11 0.29 26.25
CA GLY A 130 6.80 1.64 26.74
C GLY A 130 5.64 2.30 25.97
N PRO A 131 4.79 3.10 26.62
CA PRO A 131 3.62 3.73 26.00
C PRO A 131 4.02 5.02 25.26
N THR A 132 4.89 4.92 24.25
CA THR A 132 4.99 5.96 23.22
C THR A 132 4.32 5.42 21.97
N ARG A 133 3.01 5.66 21.87
CA ARG A 133 2.26 5.42 20.64
C ARG A 133 2.81 6.37 19.58
N SER A 134 3.80 5.92 18.81
CA SER A 134 4.13 6.48 17.51
C SER A 134 2.88 6.32 16.64
N ARG A 135 1.99 7.31 16.68
CA ARG A 135 0.72 7.28 15.98
C ARG A 135 0.93 8.00 14.66
N VAL A 136 1.20 7.22 13.61
CA VAL A 136 0.99 7.71 12.24
C VAL A 136 -0.42 8.28 12.21
N ARG A 137 -0.53 9.59 12.00
CA ARG A 137 -1.82 10.29 12.07
C ARG A 137 -2.63 9.99 10.83
N ARG A 138 -1.94 9.86 9.69
CA ARG A 138 -2.58 9.70 8.39
C ARG A 138 -1.71 8.89 7.44
N ILE A 139 -2.35 7.96 6.73
CA ILE A 139 -1.80 7.34 5.53
C ILE A 139 -2.69 7.79 4.38
N VAL A 140 -2.10 8.41 3.35
CA VAL A 140 -2.80 8.85 2.15
C VAL A 140 -2.28 8.02 0.99
N VAL A 141 -3.16 7.26 0.36
CA VAL A 141 -2.80 6.48 -0.81
C VAL A 141 -3.50 7.06 -2.01
N SER A 142 -2.72 7.51 -3.00
CA SER A 142 -3.26 8.11 -4.22
C SER A 142 -3.07 7.19 -5.41
N SER A 143 -4.20 6.81 -6.03
CA SER A 143 -4.27 6.29 -7.40
C SER A 143 -3.50 4.99 -7.63
N GLY A 144 -3.70 3.99 -6.76
CA GLY A 144 -3.08 2.67 -6.91
C GLY A 144 -3.86 1.68 -7.76
N THR A 145 -3.20 0.58 -8.12
CA THR A 145 -3.85 -0.62 -8.68
C THR A 145 -3.73 -1.77 -7.68
N LEU A 146 -4.80 -2.53 -7.51
CA LEU A 146 -4.81 -3.76 -6.70
C LEU A 146 -5.30 -4.92 -7.55
N THR A 147 -4.53 -5.99 -7.62
CA THR A 147 -4.91 -7.25 -8.24
C THR A 147 -4.91 -8.33 -7.16
N ALA A 148 -5.99 -9.10 -7.06
CA ALA A 148 -6.11 -10.23 -6.15
C ALA A 148 -6.52 -11.47 -6.94
N LYS A 149 -5.67 -12.50 -6.94
CA LYS A 149 -5.93 -13.80 -7.56
C LYS A 149 -6.38 -14.78 -6.49
N ILE A 150 -7.57 -15.33 -6.64
CA ILE A 150 -8.19 -16.26 -5.70
C ILE A 150 -8.19 -17.65 -6.31
N ALA A 151 -7.45 -18.56 -5.69
CA ALA A 151 -7.24 -19.91 -6.20
C ALA A 151 -8.56 -20.65 -6.42
N GLY A 152 -8.82 -21.03 -7.67
CA GLY A 152 -10.03 -21.77 -8.05
C GLY A 152 -11.31 -20.92 -8.12
N VAL A 153 -11.24 -19.62 -7.86
CA VAL A 153 -12.39 -18.71 -7.94
C VAL A 153 -12.22 -17.71 -9.08
N GLY A 154 -11.08 -17.01 -9.16
CA GLY A 154 -10.91 -15.96 -10.16
C GLY A 154 -9.89 -14.88 -9.81
N GLU A 155 -10.09 -13.71 -10.41
CA GLU A 155 -9.24 -12.52 -10.28
C GLU A 155 -10.11 -11.28 -10.04
N ILE A 156 -9.64 -10.42 -9.13
CA ILE A 156 -10.22 -9.11 -8.84
C ILE A 156 -9.14 -8.08 -9.16
N ALA A 157 -9.46 -7.07 -9.95
CA ALA A 157 -8.57 -5.96 -10.26
C ALA A 157 -9.28 -4.63 -9.98
N ALA A 158 -8.63 -3.74 -9.24
CA ALA A 158 -9.17 -2.44 -8.85
C ALA A 158 -8.21 -1.32 -9.22
N ASP A 159 -8.75 -0.25 -9.77
CA ASP A 159 -8.01 0.98 -10.08
C ASP A 159 -8.38 2.09 -9.09
N SER A 160 -7.52 3.10 -8.99
CA SER A 160 -7.73 4.26 -8.11
C SER A 160 -7.98 3.87 -6.65
N VAL A 161 -7.15 2.97 -6.12
CA VAL A 161 -7.25 2.49 -4.75
C VAL A 161 -6.76 3.57 -3.77
N GLU A 162 -7.59 3.85 -2.77
CA GLU A 162 -7.30 4.72 -1.62
C GLU A 162 -7.46 3.91 -0.32
N LEU A 163 -6.52 4.08 0.62
CA LEU A 163 -6.53 3.45 1.93
C LEU A 163 -6.66 4.53 2.99
N VAL A 164 -7.70 4.43 3.82
CA VAL A 164 -8.01 5.37 4.89
C VAL A 164 -7.93 4.63 6.23
N PRO A 165 -6.93 4.88 7.08
CA PRO A 165 -6.88 4.32 8.43
C PRO A 165 -8.11 4.71 9.26
N ASP A 166 -8.61 3.78 10.08
CA ASP A 166 -9.73 3.98 11.01
C ASP A 166 -9.43 3.27 12.35
N GLU A 167 -10.26 3.46 13.37
CA GLU A 167 -10.07 2.87 14.72
C GLU A 167 -9.96 1.34 14.69
N GLY A 168 -10.64 0.69 13.75
CA GLY A 168 -10.71 -0.78 13.62
C GLY A 168 -9.81 -1.39 12.54
N GLY A 169 -9.01 -0.59 11.82
CA GLY A 169 -8.18 -1.08 10.71
C GLY A 169 -8.05 -0.07 9.57
N VAL A 170 -8.38 -0.49 8.36
CA VAL A 170 -8.23 0.30 7.13
C VAL A 170 -9.50 0.20 6.29
N ARG A 171 -10.05 1.34 5.88
CA ARG A 171 -11.08 1.42 4.84
C ARG A 171 -10.40 1.54 3.48
N VAL A 172 -10.73 0.63 2.58
CA VAL A 172 -10.28 0.60 1.19
C VAL A 172 -11.39 1.18 0.33
N ILE A 173 -11.08 2.17 -0.49
CA ILE A 173 -11.99 2.75 -1.49
C ILE A 173 -11.35 2.56 -2.84
N THR A 174 -12.11 2.13 -3.84
CA THR A 174 -11.60 1.95 -5.20
C THR A 174 -12.48 2.66 -6.20
N GLY A 175 -11.87 3.05 -7.32
CA GLY A 175 -12.56 3.37 -8.56
C GLY A 175 -13.08 2.09 -9.23
N PRO A 176 -12.93 1.96 -10.56
CA PRO A 176 -13.38 0.79 -11.30
C PRO A 176 -12.84 -0.51 -10.71
N LEU A 177 -13.73 -1.47 -10.50
CA LEU A 177 -13.41 -2.82 -10.00
C LEU A 177 -13.82 -3.84 -11.06
N ARG A 178 -12.87 -4.61 -11.56
CA ARG A 178 -13.09 -5.74 -12.46
C ARG A 178 -13.02 -7.03 -11.66
N VAL A 179 -14.02 -7.87 -11.80
CA VAL A 179 -14.08 -9.20 -11.19
C VAL A 179 -14.27 -10.20 -12.30
N ARG A 180 -13.38 -11.17 -12.37
CA ARG A 180 -13.45 -12.30 -13.30
C ARG A 180 -13.43 -13.57 -12.48
N GLY A 181 -14.33 -14.50 -12.73
CA GLY A 181 -14.36 -15.74 -11.97
C GLY A 181 -14.98 -16.90 -12.72
N ALA A 182 -14.69 -18.09 -12.21
CA ALA A 182 -15.26 -19.34 -12.68
C ALA A 182 -15.59 -20.23 -11.47
N GLY A 183 -16.78 -20.84 -11.49
CA GLY A 183 -17.25 -21.77 -10.47
C GLY A 183 -18.11 -22.86 -11.10
N GLY A 184 -17.55 -24.07 -11.22
CA GLY A 184 -18.22 -25.17 -11.91
C GLY A 184 -18.53 -24.80 -13.38
N PRO A 185 -19.78 -24.91 -13.85
CA PRO A 185 -20.16 -24.56 -15.22
C PRO A 185 -20.34 -23.06 -15.46
N LEU A 186 -20.26 -22.23 -14.40
CA LEU A 186 -20.49 -20.80 -14.47
C LEU A 186 -19.16 -20.05 -14.64
N ARG A 187 -19.10 -19.14 -15.60
CA ARG A 187 -18.04 -18.12 -15.71
C ARG A 187 -18.68 -16.74 -15.68
N GLY A 188 -18.02 -15.79 -15.05
CA GLY A 188 -18.54 -14.44 -14.91
C GLY A 188 -17.46 -13.39 -15.07
N GLU A 189 -17.82 -12.29 -15.71
CA GLU A 189 -17.05 -11.05 -15.69
C GLU A 189 -17.99 -9.93 -15.26
N LEU A 190 -17.57 -9.15 -14.27
CA LEU A 190 -18.29 -7.99 -13.75
C LEU A 190 -17.33 -6.81 -13.68
N VAL A 191 -17.83 -5.63 -14.03
CA VAL A 191 -17.15 -4.36 -13.87
C VAL A 191 -18.06 -3.46 -13.04
N MET A 192 -17.59 -3.07 -11.85
CA MET A 192 -18.26 -2.13 -10.96
C MET A 192 -17.62 -0.75 -11.13
N ALA A 193 -18.43 0.32 -11.08
CA ALA A 193 -17.91 1.68 -11.22
C ALA A 193 -17.11 2.13 -10.00
N ARG A 194 -17.53 1.70 -8.80
CA ARG A 194 -16.86 1.97 -7.52
C ARG A 194 -17.03 0.83 -6.54
N SER A 195 -16.07 0.69 -5.64
CA SER A 195 -16.18 -0.22 -4.51
C SER A 195 -15.58 0.37 -3.23
N ALA A 196 -16.01 -0.15 -2.10
CA ALA A 196 -15.44 0.14 -0.80
C ALA A 196 -15.46 -1.11 0.09
N ALA A 197 -14.43 -1.29 0.90
CA ALA A 197 -14.33 -2.39 1.85
C ALA A 197 -13.67 -1.93 3.15
N GLU A 198 -14.06 -2.53 4.26
CA GLU A 198 -13.39 -2.36 5.54
C GLU A 198 -12.54 -3.57 5.83
N LEU A 199 -11.28 -3.35 6.19
CA LEU A 199 -10.31 -4.39 6.47
C LEU A 199 -9.78 -4.21 7.90
N SER A 200 -10.10 -5.16 8.77
CA SER A 200 -9.54 -5.22 10.12
C SER A 200 -8.18 -5.90 10.12
N LEU A 201 -7.18 -5.22 10.68
CA LEU A 201 -5.81 -5.72 10.86
C LEU A 201 -5.62 -6.23 12.30
N PRO A 202 -4.69 -7.18 12.56
CA PRO A 202 -3.72 -7.77 11.62
C PRO A 202 -4.26 -8.96 10.82
N HIS A 203 -5.49 -9.41 11.09
CA HIS A 203 -6.04 -10.65 10.52
C HIS A 203 -6.62 -10.49 9.11
N ALA A 204 -6.57 -9.30 8.53
CA ALA A 204 -7.12 -8.98 7.21
C ALA A 204 -8.59 -9.44 7.04
N ARG A 205 -9.41 -9.23 8.08
CA ARG A 205 -10.83 -9.61 8.05
C ARG A 205 -11.64 -8.51 7.37
N PHE A 206 -12.44 -8.89 6.37
CA PHE A 206 -13.36 -7.97 5.75
C PHE A 206 -14.57 -7.72 6.65
N GLY A 207 -14.84 -6.45 6.95
CA GLY A 207 -16.08 -5.99 7.57
C GLY A 207 -17.14 -5.71 6.51
N ARG A 208 -17.54 -4.43 6.42
CA ARG A 208 -18.45 -3.96 5.37
C ARG A 208 -17.79 -4.01 4.00
N VAL A 209 -18.53 -4.40 2.99
CA VAL A 209 -18.11 -4.39 1.59
C VAL A 209 -19.25 -3.85 0.74
N LEU A 210 -18.94 -3.04 -0.27
CA LEU A 210 -19.90 -2.49 -1.20
C LEU A 210 -19.26 -2.35 -2.58
N GLY A 211 -19.97 -2.76 -3.63
CA GLY A 211 -19.68 -2.45 -5.02
C GLY A 211 -20.98 -2.04 -5.71
N VAL A 212 -20.95 -0.99 -6.51
CA VAL A 212 -22.17 -0.43 -7.13
C VAL A 212 -21.97 -0.09 -8.61
N ALA A 213 -23.11 0.10 -9.30
CA ALA A 213 -23.19 0.43 -10.72
C ALA A 213 -22.39 -0.56 -11.57
N GLY A 214 -22.63 -1.84 -11.30
CA GLY A 214 -21.96 -2.93 -12.00
C GLY A 214 -22.65 -3.35 -13.28
N THR A 215 -21.86 -3.76 -14.25
CA THR A 215 -22.33 -4.40 -15.49
C THR A 215 -21.42 -5.57 -15.82
N GLY A 216 -21.91 -6.53 -16.59
CA GLY A 216 -21.08 -7.67 -16.95
C GLY A 216 -21.83 -8.75 -17.69
N LYS A 217 -21.22 -9.95 -17.68
CA LYS A 217 -21.72 -11.11 -18.41
C LYS A 217 -21.52 -12.36 -17.56
N LEU A 218 -22.52 -13.23 -17.60
CA LEU A 218 -22.47 -14.58 -17.06
C LEU A 218 -22.55 -15.58 -18.22
N VAL A 219 -21.67 -16.56 -18.22
CA VAL A 219 -21.63 -17.65 -19.19
C VAL A 219 -21.96 -18.94 -18.45
N LEU A 220 -23.04 -19.61 -18.87
CA LEU A 220 -23.52 -20.88 -18.32
C LEU A 220 -23.68 -21.88 -19.46
N GLY A 221 -22.71 -22.80 -19.60
CA GLY A 221 -22.62 -23.65 -20.80
C GLY A 221 -22.45 -22.80 -22.05
N ASP A 222 -23.35 -22.95 -23.02
CA ASP A 222 -23.34 -22.19 -24.28
C ASP A 222 -24.16 -20.88 -24.21
N ARG A 223 -24.82 -20.60 -23.08
CA ARG A 223 -25.64 -19.39 -22.91
C ARG A 223 -24.81 -18.27 -22.28
N THR A 224 -24.83 -17.10 -22.92
CA THR A 224 -24.30 -15.85 -22.36
C THR A 224 -25.47 -14.95 -21.95
N ILE A 225 -25.46 -14.47 -20.71
CA ILE A 225 -26.49 -13.61 -20.13
C ILE A 225 -25.83 -12.29 -19.75
N GLY A 226 -26.36 -11.17 -20.23
CA GLY A 226 -25.93 -9.84 -19.81
C GLY A 226 -26.43 -9.54 -18.40
N VAL A 227 -25.64 -8.83 -17.60
CA VAL A 227 -26.06 -8.36 -16.28
C VAL A 227 -25.81 -6.86 -16.18
N ARG A 228 -26.78 -6.12 -15.66
CA ARG A 228 -26.69 -4.66 -15.48
C ARG A 228 -27.25 -4.21 -14.14
N ASP A 229 -26.91 -2.98 -13.77
CA ASP A 229 -27.26 -2.34 -12.50
C ASP A 229 -26.92 -3.22 -11.28
N VAL A 230 -25.77 -3.90 -11.36
CA VAL A 230 -25.32 -4.80 -10.31
C VAL A 230 -24.88 -4.00 -9.10
N ALA A 231 -25.35 -4.42 -7.92
CA ALA A 231 -24.86 -3.99 -6.63
C ALA A 231 -24.51 -5.23 -5.80
N ILE A 232 -23.34 -5.23 -5.21
CA ILE A 232 -22.85 -6.28 -4.31
C ILE A 232 -22.56 -5.63 -2.97
N GLY A 233 -23.01 -6.20 -1.87
CA GLY A 233 -22.71 -5.61 -0.58
C GLY A 233 -22.95 -6.51 0.61
N ARG A 234 -22.21 -6.20 1.67
CA ARG A 234 -22.37 -6.74 3.01
C ARG A 234 -22.31 -5.58 3.99
N LEU A 235 -23.38 -5.38 4.76
CA LEU A 235 -23.54 -4.19 5.60
C LEU A 235 -23.02 -4.35 7.04
N SER A 236 -22.70 -5.58 7.47
CA SER A 236 -22.08 -5.89 8.76
C SER A 236 -21.04 -7.01 8.59
N ALA A 237 -20.05 -7.09 9.48
CA ALA A 237 -19.00 -8.10 9.38
C ALA A 237 -19.54 -9.54 9.35
N ASP A 238 -20.58 -9.80 10.15
CA ASP A 238 -21.23 -11.11 10.28
C ASP A 238 -22.46 -11.27 9.35
N GLY A 239 -22.72 -10.27 8.51
CA GLY A 239 -23.85 -10.27 7.59
C GLY A 239 -23.60 -11.12 6.34
N ASN A 240 -24.68 -11.43 5.63
CA ASN A 240 -24.58 -12.09 4.32
C ASN A 240 -24.02 -11.12 3.28
N LEU A 241 -23.31 -11.68 2.31
CA LEU A 241 -22.97 -10.98 1.08
C LEU A 241 -24.16 -11.09 0.13
N ASP A 242 -24.81 -9.97 -0.14
CA ASP A 242 -25.93 -9.88 -1.05
C ASP A 242 -25.49 -9.35 -2.41
N MET A 243 -26.06 -9.90 -3.48
CA MET A 243 -25.90 -9.40 -4.84
C MET A 243 -27.29 -9.15 -5.44
N ARG A 244 -27.46 -7.99 -6.08
CA ARG A 244 -28.67 -7.59 -6.79
C ARG A 244 -28.29 -7.06 -8.17
N GLY A 245 -29.14 -7.24 -9.16
CA GLY A 245 -28.95 -6.74 -10.51
C GLY A 245 -30.06 -7.22 -11.44
N PHE A 246 -30.08 -6.71 -12.66
CA PHE A 246 -30.99 -7.17 -13.72
C PHE A 246 -30.24 -8.09 -14.68
N LEU A 247 -30.92 -9.15 -15.12
CA LEU A 247 -30.46 -10.03 -16.18
C LEU A 247 -31.09 -9.57 -17.49
N ASP A 248 -30.28 -9.43 -18.52
CA ASP A 248 -30.74 -9.23 -19.90
C ASP A 248 -30.87 -10.61 -20.55
N ASP A 249 -32.03 -11.25 -20.38
CA ASP A 249 -32.26 -12.64 -20.77
C ASP A 249 -33.02 -12.83 -22.09
N GLY A 250 -33.44 -11.73 -22.73
CA GLY A 250 -34.08 -11.69 -24.05
C GLY A 250 -35.59 -11.66 -23.95
#